data_AF-A0A6F8X976-F1
#
_entry.id   AF-A0A6F8X976-F1
#
_cell.length_a   1.000
_cell.length_b   1.000
_cell.length_c   1.000
_cell.angle_alpha   90.00
_cell.angle_beta   90.00
_cell.angle_gamma   90.00
#
_symmetry.space_group_name_H-M   'P 1'
#
loop_
_entity.id
_entity.type
_entity.pdbx_description
1 polymer ?
#
loop_
_entity_poly.entity_id
_entity_poly.type
_entity_poly.pdbx_seq_one_letter_code
_entity_poly.pdbx_strand_id
1 'polypeptide(L)'
;MSGGSYYVPANSRWPILGSLALGAMMAGIGIKLVYNTGAPLLVIGLLSVICVMGFWFRDVIHESMGGLYDAQMDRSFRWGMGWFIFSEVMFFAAFFGALFYVRTFTIPWLGGEGAKGVSALLWPEFVPQWPLLNPPDASVAGPSSVLSPWQLPLVNTLILVTSSITLTVAHEALKLGYRQTCRNWFEVDPEIWTGA
;
A
#
# COMPACT_ATOMS: atom_id res chain seq x y z
N MET A 1 -12.35 -20.95 35.91
CA MET A 1 -13.14 -21.66 34.88
C MET A 1 -12.46 -21.44 33.54
N SER A 2 -11.55 -22.34 33.17
CA SER A 2 -10.82 -22.29 31.89
C SER A 2 -11.39 -23.41 31.01
N GLY A 3 -12.11 -23.04 29.95
CA GLY A 3 -12.81 -24.01 29.11
C GLY A 3 -13.54 -23.38 27.92
N GLY A 4 -13.05 -22.24 27.41
CA GLY A 4 -13.51 -21.70 26.13
C GLY A 4 -12.69 -22.34 25.01
N SER A 5 -13.28 -23.26 24.26
CA SER A 5 -12.62 -23.87 23.09
C SER A 5 -12.39 -22.79 22.04
N TYR A 6 -11.13 -22.48 21.73
CA TYR A 6 -10.78 -21.64 20.59
C TYR A 6 -11.39 -22.25 19.32
N TYR A 7 -12.05 -21.44 18.50
CA TYR A 7 -12.57 -21.91 17.22
C TYR A 7 -11.40 -22.33 16.32
N VAL A 8 -11.37 -23.61 15.95
CA VAL A 8 -10.40 -24.16 14.99
C VAL A 8 -11.11 -24.31 13.65
N PRO A 9 -10.75 -23.51 12.63
CA PRO A 9 -11.36 -23.62 11.32
C PRO A 9 -11.15 -25.01 10.71
N ALA A 10 -12.07 -25.42 9.84
CA ALA A 10 -11.86 -26.59 9.00
C ALA A 10 -10.70 -26.36 8.01
N ASN A 11 -10.15 -27.46 7.47
CA ASN A 11 -9.05 -27.39 6.50
C ASN A 11 -9.42 -26.49 5.30
N SER A 12 -8.71 -25.37 5.16
CA SER A 12 -8.87 -24.43 4.06
C SER A 12 -7.89 -24.74 2.93
N ARG A 13 -8.39 -24.75 1.69
CA ARG A 13 -7.58 -24.97 0.47
C ARG A 13 -6.97 -23.66 -0.04
N TRP A 14 -7.45 -22.51 0.45
CA TRP A 14 -7.06 -21.18 -0.02
C TRP A 14 -5.57 -20.86 0.14
N PRO A 15 -4.87 -21.23 1.23
CA PRO A 15 -3.45 -20.95 1.36
C PRO A 15 -2.57 -21.60 0.28
N ILE A 16 -2.89 -22.84 -0.11
CA ILE A 16 -2.14 -23.57 -1.15
C ILE A 16 -2.43 -22.98 -2.54
N LEU A 17 -3.70 -22.65 -2.83
CA LEU A 17 -4.06 -22.01 -4.10
C LEU A 17 -3.46 -20.60 -4.20
N GLY A 18 -3.41 -19.86 -3.08
CA GLY A 18 -2.80 -18.54 -3.00
C GLY A 18 -1.29 -18.58 -3.25
N SER A 19 -0.58 -19.54 -2.67
CA SER A 19 0.87 -19.67 -2.90
C SER A 19 1.18 -20.07 -4.35
N LEU A 20 0.39 -20.94 -4.97
CA LEU A 20 0.52 -21.27 -6.39
C LEU A 20 0.21 -20.07 -7.30
N ALA A 21 -0.84 -19.30 -6.98
CA ALA A 21 -1.21 -18.10 -7.74
C ALA A 21 -0.12 -17.02 -7.66
N LEU A 22 0.40 -16.75 -6.46
CA LEU A 22 1.53 -15.83 -6.25
C LEU A 22 2.80 -16.34 -6.94
N GLY A 23 3.09 -17.64 -6.86
CA GLY A 23 4.23 -18.26 -7.54
C GLY A 23 4.15 -18.10 -9.06
N ALA A 24 2.98 -18.32 -9.66
CA ALA A 24 2.75 -18.13 -11.08
C ALA A 24 2.92 -16.65 -11.49
N MET A 25 2.39 -15.71 -10.70
CA MET A 25 2.56 -14.27 -10.93
C MET A 25 4.04 -13.87 -10.90
N MET A 26 4.78 -14.29 -9.87
CA MET A 26 6.20 -13.98 -9.71
C MET A 26 7.06 -14.61 -10.81
N ALA A 27 6.76 -15.85 -11.20
CA ALA A 27 7.42 -16.49 -12.34
C ALA A 27 7.14 -15.75 -13.65
N GLY A 28 5.89 -15.31 -13.87
CA GLY A 28 5.50 -14.50 -15.03
C GLY A 28 6.25 -13.17 -15.11
N ILE A 29 6.39 -12.46 -13.98
CA ILE A 29 7.20 -11.24 -13.87
C ILE A 29 8.66 -11.54 -14.19
N GLY A 30 9.25 -12.57 -13.59
CA GLY A 30 10.65 -12.94 -13.82
C GLY A 30 10.93 -13.24 -15.29
N ILE A 31 10.09 -14.05 -15.94
CA ILE A 31 10.23 -14.37 -17.38
C ILE A 31 10.03 -13.11 -18.23
N LYS A 32 9.10 -12.22 -17.87
CA LYS A 32 8.88 -10.96 -18.60
C LYS A 32 10.09 -10.03 -18.50
N LEU A 33 10.72 -9.91 -17.34
CA LEU A 33 11.90 -9.06 -17.16
C LEU A 33 13.15 -9.62 -17.85
N VAL A 34 13.32 -10.94 -17.90
CA VAL A 34 14.52 -11.58 -18.48
C VAL A 34 14.38 -11.82 -19.99
N TYR A 35 13.24 -12.36 -20.43
CA TYR A 35 13.06 -12.82 -21.81
C TYR A 35 12.00 -12.04 -22.59
N ASN A 36 11.34 -11.06 -21.98
CA ASN A 36 10.26 -10.26 -22.57
C ASN A 36 8.98 -11.03 -23.00
N THR A 37 8.88 -12.33 -22.72
CA THR A 37 7.79 -13.22 -23.21
C THR A 37 6.81 -13.70 -22.12
N GLY A 38 7.00 -13.31 -20.86
CA GLY A 38 6.23 -13.81 -19.70
C GLY A 38 4.84 -13.19 -19.44
N ALA A 39 4.35 -12.31 -20.33
CA ALA A 39 3.13 -11.54 -20.09
C ALA A 39 1.86 -12.40 -19.88
N PRO A 40 1.60 -13.48 -20.64
CA PRO A 40 0.41 -14.31 -20.42
C PRO A 40 0.39 -14.97 -19.04
N LEU A 41 1.54 -15.50 -18.60
CA LEU A 41 1.67 -16.13 -17.28
C LEU A 41 1.49 -15.11 -16.15
N LEU A 42 2.03 -13.90 -16.31
CA LEU A 42 1.81 -12.79 -15.38
C LEU A 42 0.33 -12.47 -15.23
N VAL A 43 -0.40 -12.33 -16.35
CA VAL A 43 -1.84 -12.01 -16.32
C VAL A 43 -2.64 -13.14 -15.69
N ILE A 44 -2.36 -14.40 -16.05
CA ILE A 44 -3.01 -15.57 -15.44
C ILE A 44 -2.74 -15.61 -13.93
N GLY A 45 -1.49 -15.38 -13.51
CA GLY A 45 -1.11 -15.32 -12.09
C GLY A 45 -1.86 -14.21 -11.35
N LEU A 46 -1.90 -13.00 -11.91
CA LEU A 46 -2.61 -11.86 -11.32
C LEU A 46 -4.11 -12.14 -11.17
N LEU A 47 -4.76 -12.62 -12.23
CA LEU A 47 -6.19 -12.99 -12.17
C LEU A 47 -6.43 -14.11 -11.15
N SER A 48 -5.53 -15.08 -11.06
CA SER A 48 -5.62 -16.16 -10.07
C SER A 48 -5.53 -15.63 -8.64
N VAL A 49 -4.64 -14.66 -8.36
CA VAL A 49 -4.53 -14.02 -7.03
C VAL A 49 -5.82 -13.29 -6.69
N ILE A 50 -6.36 -12.49 -7.62
CA ILE A 50 -7.63 -11.77 -7.42
C ILE A 50 -8.77 -12.75 -7.13
N CYS A 51 -8.88 -13.83 -7.90
CA CYS A 51 -9.88 -14.88 -7.69
C CYS A 51 -9.74 -15.54 -6.32
N VAL A 52 -8.53 -15.95 -5.92
CA VAL A 52 -8.29 -16.59 -4.61
C VAL A 52 -8.65 -15.64 -3.48
N MET A 53 -8.26 -14.36 -3.54
CA MET A 53 -8.62 -13.37 -2.52
C MET A 53 -10.13 -13.16 -2.44
N GLY A 54 -10.81 -13.03 -3.59
CA GLY A 54 -12.25 -12.83 -3.64
C GLY A 54 -13.03 -14.02 -3.04
N PHE A 55 -12.68 -15.25 -3.42
CA PHE A 55 -13.34 -16.44 -2.88
C PHE A 55 -12.98 -16.71 -1.43
N TRP A 56 -11.74 -16.46 -1.02
CA TRP A 56 -11.35 -16.61 0.38
C TRP A 56 -12.09 -15.60 1.27
N PHE A 57 -12.18 -14.33 0.88
CA PHE A 57 -12.96 -13.35 1.66
C PHE A 57 -14.45 -13.67 1.69
N ARG A 58 -15.02 -14.18 0.59
CA ARG A 58 -16.41 -14.66 0.59
C ARG A 58 -16.63 -15.73 1.65
N ASP A 59 -15.73 -16.71 1.73
CA ASP A 59 -15.85 -17.81 2.70
C ASP A 59 -15.69 -17.29 4.13
N VAL A 60 -14.76 -16.36 4.39
CA VAL A 60 -14.60 -15.69 5.69
C VAL A 60 -15.87 -14.92 6.10
N ILE A 61 -16.53 -14.25 5.16
CA ILE A 61 -17.79 -13.53 5.41
C ILE A 61 -18.91 -14.53 5.73
N HIS A 62 -19.04 -15.61 4.97
CA HIS A 62 -20.04 -16.65 5.24
C HIS A 62 -19.85 -17.30 6.61
N GLU A 63 -18.60 -17.57 7.00
CA GLU A 63 -18.26 -18.14 8.30
C GLU A 63 -18.57 -17.16 9.44
N SER A 64 -18.26 -15.88 9.25
CA SER A 64 -18.62 -14.80 10.19
C SER A 64 -20.12 -14.68 10.38
N MET A 65 -20.89 -14.72 9.29
CA MET A 65 -22.36 -14.63 9.33
C MET A 65 -23.01 -15.91 9.88
N GLY A 66 -22.30 -17.05 9.83
CA GLY A 66 -22.73 -18.31 10.42
C GLY A 66 -22.70 -18.34 11.95
N GLY A 67 -22.24 -17.26 12.61
CA GLY A 67 -22.21 -17.15 14.08
C GLY A 67 -21.18 -18.05 14.75
N LEU A 68 -20.21 -18.56 13.99
CA LEU A 68 -19.15 -19.46 14.48
C LEU A 68 -18.07 -18.71 15.29
N TYR A 69 -18.13 -17.38 15.32
CA TYR A 69 -17.09 -16.51 15.85
C TYR A 69 -17.41 -16.09 17.30
N ASP A 70 -16.53 -16.44 18.23
CA ASP A 70 -16.61 -16.02 19.63
C ASP A 70 -15.88 -14.68 19.86
N ALA A 71 -16.20 -13.97 20.95
CA ALA A 71 -15.63 -12.67 21.31
C ALA A 71 -14.10 -12.70 21.48
N GLN A 72 -13.52 -13.86 21.77
CA GLN A 72 -12.06 -14.04 21.77
C GLN A 72 -11.47 -13.92 20.36
N MET A 73 -12.13 -14.45 19.34
CA MET A 73 -11.65 -14.40 17.95
C MET A 73 -11.77 -13.01 17.33
N ASP A 74 -12.84 -12.28 17.66
CA ASP A 74 -12.97 -10.86 17.29
C ASP A 74 -11.79 -10.02 17.78
N ARG A 75 -11.30 -10.31 19.00
CA ARG A 75 -10.11 -9.65 19.54
C ARG A 75 -8.86 -10.00 18.73
N SER A 76 -8.70 -11.27 18.34
CA SER A 76 -7.58 -11.71 17.49
C SER A 76 -7.61 -11.03 16.12
N PHE A 77 -8.77 -10.88 15.49
CA PHE A 77 -8.89 -10.16 14.21
C PHE A 77 -8.50 -8.69 14.33
N ARG A 78 -8.90 -8.01 15.41
CA ARG A 78 -8.52 -6.60 15.66
C ARG A 78 -7.01 -6.44 15.85
N TRP A 79 -6.39 -7.33 16.61
CA TRP A 79 -4.92 -7.34 16.75
C TRP A 79 -4.23 -7.67 15.43
N GLY A 80 -4.74 -8.64 14.67
CA GLY A 80 -4.22 -8.99 13.35
C GLY A 80 -4.25 -7.81 12.38
N MET A 81 -5.38 -7.10 12.31
CA MET A 81 -5.50 -5.89 11.49
C MET A 81 -4.58 -4.76 11.98
N GLY A 82 -4.44 -4.58 13.30
CA GLY A 82 -3.51 -3.61 13.87
C GLY A 82 -2.05 -3.89 13.50
N TRP A 83 -1.61 -5.15 13.60
CA TRP A 83 -0.26 -5.56 13.20
C TRP A 83 -0.04 -5.48 11.69
N PHE A 84 -1.06 -5.77 10.88
CA PHE A 84 -1.00 -5.58 9.43
C PHE A 84 -0.79 -4.10 9.07
N ILE A 85 -1.61 -3.19 9.62
CA ILE A 85 -1.44 -1.74 9.41
C ILE A 85 -0.07 -1.27 9.89
N PHE A 86 0.41 -1.77 11.03
CA PHE A 86 1.74 -1.45 11.52
C PHE A 86 2.84 -1.87 10.53
N SER A 87 2.73 -3.06 9.92
CA SER A 87 3.69 -3.50 8.91
C SER A 87 3.69 -2.63 7.66
N GLU A 88 2.53 -2.14 7.22
CA GLU A 88 2.43 -1.19 6.10
C GLU A 88 3.07 0.16 6.44
N VAL A 89 2.86 0.68 7.67
CA VAL A 89 3.54 1.91 8.13
C VAL A 89 5.06 1.74 8.12
N MET A 90 5.58 0.59 8.57
CA MET A 90 7.02 0.30 8.54
C MET A 90 7.56 0.17 7.12
N PHE A 91 6.78 -0.41 6.20
CA PHE A 91 7.12 -0.44 4.77
C PHE A 91 7.25 0.97 4.19
N PHE A 92 6.31 1.88 4.48
CA PHE A 92 6.43 3.29 4.08
C PHE A 92 7.60 4.00 4.78
N ALA A 93 7.89 3.68 6.04
CA ALA A 93 9.03 4.22 6.76
C ALA A 93 10.37 3.89 6.08
N ALA A 94 10.48 2.72 5.42
CA ALA A 94 11.67 2.39 4.63
C ALA A 94 11.86 3.33 3.42
N PHE A 95 10.78 3.71 2.72
CA PHE A 95 10.86 4.67 1.62
C PHE A 95 11.18 6.09 2.10
N PHE A 96 10.57 6.55 3.19
CA PHE A 96 10.93 7.84 3.79
C PHE A 96 12.36 7.84 4.33
N GLY A 97 12.81 6.72 4.89
CA GLY A 97 14.20 6.51 5.29
C GLY A 97 15.16 6.59 4.10
N ALA A 98 14.81 5.97 2.97
CA ALA A 98 15.58 6.08 1.73
C ALA A 98 15.63 7.52 1.21
N LEU A 99 14.50 8.24 1.20
CA LEU A 99 14.45 9.66 0.82
C LEU A 99 15.32 10.53 1.74
N PHE A 100 15.21 10.34 3.05
CA PHE A 100 16.01 11.04 4.05
C PHE A 100 17.50 10.77 3.84
N TYR A 101 17.86 9.50 3.62
CA TYR A 101 19.24 9.09 3.39
C TYR A 101 19.82 9.72 2.13
N VAL A 102 19.06 9.72 1.03
CA VAL A 102 19.48 10.34 -0.24
C VAL A 102 19.69 11.85 -0.08
N ARG A 103 18.71 12.54 0.54
CA ARG A 103 18.75 13.99 0.71
C ARG A 103 19.86 14.45 1.66
N THR A 104 20.03 13.76 2.77
CA THR A 104 20.88 14.23 3.89
C THR A 104 22.33 13.75 3.74
N PHE A 105 22.55 12.56 3.20
CA PHE A 105 23.88 11.95 3.15
C PHE A 105 24.37 11.76 1.72
N THR A 106 23.59 11.11 0.85
CA THR A 106 24.07 10.74 -0.49
C THR A 106 24.44 11.95 -1.34
N ILE A 107 23.59 12.99 -1.38
CA ILE A 107 23.84 14.18 -2.23
C ILE A 107 25.06 14.99 -1.78
N PRO A 108 25.23 15.33 -0.48
CA PRO A 108 26.43 16.04 -0.04
C PRO A 108 27.71 15.22 -0.23
N TRP A 109 27.66 13.90 0.02
CA TRP A 109 28.80 13.02 -0.25
C TRP A 109 29.15 12.97 -1.73
N LEU A 110 28.17 12.99 -2.62
CA LEU A 110 28.40 13.04 -4.07
C LEU A 110 29.07 14.35 -4.49
N GLY A 111 28.71 15.46 -3.82
CA GLY A 111 29.34 16.78 -3.95
C GLY A 111 30.73 16.90 -3.32
N GLY A 112 31.27 15.82 -2.77
CA GLY A 112 32.63 15.76 -2.25
C GLY A 112 32.78 16.00 -0.75
N GLU A 113 31.68 16.01 0.01
CA GLU A 113 31.76 16.16 1.47
C GLU A 113 32.25 14.87 2.17
N GLY A 114 33.22 15.02 3.07
CA GLY A 114 33.72 13.95 3.94
C GLY A 114 34.62 12.91 3.25
N ALA A 115 34.67 11.70 3.82
CA ALA A 115 35.57 10.62 3.36
C ALA A 115 35.31 10.12 1.92
N LYS A 116 34.21 10.55 1.29
CA LYS A 116 33.84 10.23 -0.10
C LYS A 116 34.21 11.35 -1.09
N GLY A 117 35.05 12.31 -0.68
CA GLY A 117 35.49 13.47 -1.47
C GLY A 117 36.04 13.20 -2.88
N VAL A 118 36.51 11.97 -3.16
CA VAL A 118 36.95 11.55 -4.50
C VAL A 118 35.83 11.59 -5.56
N SER A 119 34.55 11.60 -5.17
CA SER A 119 33.44 11.75 -6.12
C SER A 119 33.46 13.09 -6.86
N ALA A 120 33.98 14.14 -6.24
CA ALA A 120 34.13 15.45 -6.88
C ALA A 120 35.14 15.43 -8.06
N LEU A 121 36.06 14.45 -8.09
CA LEU A 121 36.96 14.25 -9.23
C LEU A 121 36.26 13.58 -10.42
N LEU A 122 35.23 12.77 -10.16
CA LEU A 122 34.43 12.11 -11.20
C LEU A 122 33.46 13.08 -11.87
N TRP A 123 32.87 13.99 -11.09
CA TRP A 123 31.92 15.00 -11.58
C TRP A 123 32.24 16.39 -11.02
N PRO A 124 33.21 17.11 -11.61
CA PRO A 124 33.67 18.41 -11.11
C PRO A 124 32.60 19.50 -11.14
N GLU A 125 31.67 19.42 -12.09
CA GLU A 125 30.60 20.40 -12.30
C GLU A 125 29.32 20.09 -11.49
N PHE A 126 29.34 19.03 -10.66
CA PHE A 126 28.17 18.65 -9.88
C PHE A 126 27.96 19.59 -8.69
N VAL A 127 26.76 20.16 -8.61
CA VAL A 127 26.37 21.03 -7.48
C VAL A 127 25.40 20.26 -6.56
N PRO A 128 25.76 20.00 -5.29
CA PRO A 128 24.90 19.32 -4.35
C PRO A 128 23.74 20.24 -3.95
N GLN A 129 22.55 19.98 -4.49
CA GLN A 129 21.33 20.70 -4.15
C GLN A 129 20.13 19.76 -4.09
N TRP A 130 19.13 20.15 -3.29
CA TRP A 130 17.86 19.44 -3.19
C TRP A 130 16.70 20.37 -3.57
N PRO A 131 15.79 19.95 -4.46
CA PRO A 131 15.75 18.68 -5.19
C PRO A 131 16.83 18.55 -6.27
N LEU A 132 17.27 17.33 -6.54
CA LEU A 132 18.28 17.08 -7.57
C LEU A 132 17.63 17.02 -8.96
N LEU A 133 17.65 18.15 -9.68
CA LEU A 133 17.08 18.26 -11.03
C LEU A 133 18.06 17.82 -12.11
N ASN A 134 19.34 18.12 -11.92
CA ASN A 134 20.42 17.78 -12.86
C ASN A 134 21.33 16.73 -12.21
N PRO A 135 21.10 15.42 -12.47
CA PRO A 135 22.00 14.39 -11.97
C PRO A 135 23.39 14.51 -12.63
N PRO A 136 24.45 14.02 -11.96
CA PRO A 136 25.81 14.13 -12.45
C PRO A 136 26.07 13.30 -13.71
N ASP A 137 25.32 12.22 -13.91
CA ASP A 137 25.37 11.40 -15.11
C ASP A 137 24.27 11.84 -16.09
N ALA A 138 24.69 12.27 -17.29
CA ALA A 138 23.78 12.67 -18.36
C ALA A 138 22.95 11.51 -18.95
N SER A 139 23.32 10.26 -18.66
CA SER A 139 22.53 9.09 -19.08
C SER A 139 21.23 8.92 -18.28
N VAL A 140 21.16 9.53 -17.09
CA VAL A 140 20.00 9.46 -16.19
C VAL A 140 19.19 10.74 -16.31
N ALA A 141 17.93 10.64 -16.74
CA ALA A 141 17.04 11.79 -16.77
C ALA A 141 16.63 12.18 -15.35
N GLY A 142 16.94 13.41 -14.95
CA GLY A 142 16.40 14.01 -13.73
C GLY A 142 14.94 14.43 -13.89
N PRO A 143 14.21 14.65 -12.78
CA PRO A 143 12.86 15.20 -12.84
C PRO A 143 12.87 16.61 -13.45
N SER A 144 11.91 16.90 -14.34
CA SER A 144 11.85 18.14 -15.12
C SER A 144 11.48 19.38 -14.29
N SER A 145 10.71 19.21 -13.21
CA SER A 145 10.29 20.28 -12.33
C SER A 145 9.83 19.73 -10.97
N VAL A 146 9.73 20.64 -10.00
CA VAL A 146 9.13 20.34 -8.69
C VAL A 146 7.64 20.67 -8.77
N LEU A 147 6.80 19.73 -8.32
CA LEU A 147 5.36 19.98 -8.22
C LEU A 147 5.09 20.97 -7.08
N SER A 148 4.24 21.97 -7.35
CA SER A 148 3.79 22.89 -6.31
C SER A 148 2.91 22.15 -5.30
N PRO A 149 3.18 22.26 -3.99
CA PRO A 149 2.34 21.63 -2.96
C PRO A 149 0.88 22.13 -2.98
N TRP A 150 0.64 23.35 -3.46
CA TRP A 150 -0.66 24.04 -3.41
C TRP A 150 -1.64 23.66 -4.52
N GLN A 151 -1.21 22.82 -5.46
CA GLN A 151 -2.01 22.40 -6.60
C GLN A 151 -2.62 21.01 -6.32
N LEU A 152 -2.26 20.02 -7.14
CA LEU A 152 -2.77 18.65 -7.03
C LEU A 152 -2.52 18.00 -5.65
N PRO A 153 -1.33 18.16 -5.01
CA PRO A 153 -1.12 17.54 -3.70
C PRO A 153 -2.07 18.05 -2.62
N LEU A 154 -2.37 19.36 -2.62
CA LEU A 154 -3.31 19.96 -1.68
C LEU A 154 -4.73 19.42 -1.89
N VAL A 155 -5.19 19.36 -3.15
CA VAL A 155 -6.53 18.84 -3.47
C VAL A 155 -6.66 17.39 -3.01
N ASN A 156 -5.66 16.54 -3.27
CA ASN A 156 -5.65 15.17 -2.78
C ASN A 156 -5.69 15.08 -1.25
N THR A 157 -4.97 15.97 -0.56
CA THR A 157 -4.99 16.02 0.91
C THR A 157 -6.38 16.38 1.42
N LEU A 158 -7.03 17.38 0.81
CA LEU A 158 -8.40 17.76 1.16
C LEU A 158 -9.37 16.60 0.93
N ILE A 159 -9.29 15.93 -0.23
CA ILE A 159 -10.13 14.75 -0.55
C ILE A 159 -9.99 13.66 0.52
N LEU A 160 -8.75 13.30 0.90
CA LEU A 160 -8.49 12.26 1.90
C LEU A 160 -8.96 12.64 3.31
N VAL A 161 -8.83 13.91 3.69
CA VAL A 161 -9.32 14.40 4.98
C VAL A 161 -10.84 14.43 4.98
N THR A 162 -11.48 14.88 3.89
CA THR A 162 -12.93 14.88 3.77
C THR A 162 -13.50 13.47 3.77
N SER A 163 -12.88 12.50 3.09
CA SER A 163 -13.35 11.11 3.10
C SER A 163 -13.17 10.43 4.47
N SER A 164 -12.17 10.86 5.25
CA SER A 164 -12.04 10.39 6.65
C SER A 164 -13.20 10.89 7.52
N ILE A 165 -13.69 12.12 7.28
CA ILE A 165 -14.85 12.68 7.99
C ILE A 165 -16.13 11.94 7.58
N THR A 166 -16.37 11.71 6.28
CA THR A 166 -17.56 11.00 5.79
C THR A 166 -17.63 9.58 6.38
N LEU A 167 -16.50 8.85 6.40
CA LEU A 167 -16.39 7.52 7.01
C LEU A 167 -16.69 7.54 8.52
N THR A 168 -16.21 8.56 9.23
CA THR A 168 -16.45 8.69 10.69
C THR A 168 -17.94 8.89 10.98
N VAL A 169 -18.62 9.72 10.18
CA VAL A 169 -20.07 9.92 10.28
C VAL A 169 -20.83 8.64 9.96
N ALA A 170 -20.45 7.92 8.90
CA ALA A 170 -21.06 6.64 8.53
C ALA A 170 -20.90 5.59 9.64
N HIS A 171 -19.75 5.54 10.29
CA HIS A 171 -19.48 4.62 11.41
C HIS A 171 -20.37 4.89 12.63
N GLU A 172 -20.53 6.15 13.03
CA GLU A 172 -21.43 6.49 14.13
C GLU A 172 -22.91 6.25 13.77
N ALA A 173 -23.31 6.56 12.52
CA ALA A 173 -24.65 6.24 12.03
C ALA A 173 -24.94 4.73 12.07
N LEU A 174 -23.94 3.89 11.75
CA LEU A 174 -24.05 2.43 11.83
C LEU A 174 -24.23 1.96 13.28
N LYS A 175 -23.47 2.51 14.23
CA LYS A 175 -23.62 2.18 15.67
C LYS A 175 -24.99 2.55 16.22
N LEU A 176 -25.54 3.68 15.80
CA LEU A 176 -26.86 4.16 16.21
C LEU A 176 -28.02 3.48 15.47
N GLY A 177 -27.73 2.63 14.47
CA GLY A 177 -28.74 1.90 13.69
C GLY A 177 -29.37 2.70 12.54
N TYR A 178 -28.87 3.89 12.22
CA TYR A 178 -29.36 4.74 11.13
C TYR A 178 -28.84 4.27 9.76
N ARG A 179 -29.44 3.19 9.23
CA ARG A 179 -29.01 2.55 7.98
C ARG A 179 -29.01 3.47 6.75
N GLN A 180 -30.02 4.32 6.59
CA GLN A 180 -30.10 5.24 5.45
C GLN A 180 -28.99 6.29 5.51
N THR A 181 -28.76 6.89 6.68
CA THR A 181 -27.67 7.84 6.91
C THR A 181 -26.31 7.19 6.67
N CYS A 182 -26.08 5.99 7.21
CA CYS A 182 -24.85 5.24 6.97
C CYS A 182 -24.61 5.00 5.47
N ARG A 183 -25.63 4.59 4.72
CA ARG A 183 -25.50 4.32 3.28
C ARG A 183 -25.20 5.60 2.50
N ASN A 184 -25.96 6.67 2.74
CA ASN A 184 -25.78 7.92 2.03
C ASN A 184 -24.36 8.49 2.24
N TRP A 185 -23.85 8.51 3.48
CA TRP A 185 -22.51 9.00 3.75
C TRP A 185 -21.39 8.09 3.22
N PHE A 186 -21.67 6.80 3.02
CA PHE A 186 -20.76 5.87 2.35
C PHE A 186 -20.76 6.06 0.82
N GLU A 187 -21.90 6.42 0.23
CA GLU A 187 -22.09 6.68 -1.22
C GLU A 187 -21.65 8.08 -1.65
N VAL A 188 -21.53 9.04 -0.71
CA VAL A 188 -21.12 10.42 -1.02
C VAL A 188 -19.64 10.52 -1.47
N ASP A 189 -18.78 9.57 -1.12
CA ASP A 189 -17.36 9.56 -1.54
C ASP A 189 -17.17 9.60 -3.09
N PRO A 190 -17.99 8.92 -3.92
CA PRO A 190 -17.95 9.09 -5.38
C PRO A 190 -18.74 10.28 -5.97
N GLU A 191 -19.74 10.84 -5.28
CA GLU A 191 -20.67 11.84 -5.89
C GLU A 191 -20.22 13.31 -5.77
N ILE A 192 -19.24 13.63 -4.91
CA ILE A 192 -18.75 15.01 -4.74
C ILE A 192 -18.11 15.58 -6.03
N TRP A 193 -17.73 14.75 -7.00
CA TRP A 193 -16.93 15.16 -8.16
C TRP A 193 -17.59 14.98 -9.53
N THR A 194 -18.84 14.51 -9.61
CA THR A 194 -19.59 14.48 -10.89
C THR A 194 -20.32 15.80 -11.21
N GLY A 195 -20.19 16.80 -10.34
CA GLY A 195 -20.83 18.11 -10.45
C GLY A 195 -19.92 19.29 -10.81
N ALA A 196 -18.75 19.05 -11.42
CA ALA A 196 -17.86 20.11 -11.92
C ALA A 196 -17.41 19.82 -13.36
#